data_AF-A0A2D6W2B3-F1
#
_entry.id   AF-A0A2D6W2B3-F1
#
_cell.length_a   1.000
_cell.length_b   1.000
_cell.length_c   1.000
_cell.angle_alpha   90.00
_cell.angle_beta   90.00
_cell.angle_gamma   90.00
#
_symmetry.space_group_name_H-M   'P 1'
#
loop_
_entity.id
_entity.type
_entity.pdbx_description
1 polymer ?
#
loop_
_entity_poly.entity_id
_entity_poly.type
_entity_poly.pdbx_seq_one_letter_code
_entity_poly.pdbx_strand_id
1 'polypeptide(L)' 'MMKRTLIVRLTKNQHERVKNNAESKGYKTISSYIRSLALEHDLGFVKKFDEIYTKLIDRSSDKAESKDEIKLTRFL' A
#
# COMPACT_ATOMS: atom_id res chain seq x y z
N MET A 1 -5.83 25.50 8.45
CA MET A 1 -6.08 24.15 7.90
C MET A 1 -5.58 24.13 6.45
N MET A 2 -4.49 23.41 6.15
CA MET A 2 -3.94 23.37 4.79
C MET A 2 -4.88 22.59 3.86
N LYS A 3 -5.29 23.21 2.75
CA LYS A 3 -6.11 22.58 1.73
C LYS A 3 -5.17 21.82 0.77
N ARG A 4 -5.20 20.48 0.81
CA ARG A 4 -4.43 19.65 -0.13
C ARG A 4 -5.18 19.58 -1.47
N THR A 5 -4.51 19.97 -2.54
CA THR A 5 -5.05 19.96 -3.90
C THR A 5 -4.39 18.85 -4.71
N LEU A 6 -5.21 17.99 -5.31
CA LEU A 6 -4.76 16.96 -6.24
C LEU A 6 -5.03 17.44 -7.67
N ILE A 7 -4.00 17.44 -8.52
CA ILE A 7 -4.11 17.74 -9.94
C ILE A 7 -3.82 16.46 -10.69
N VAL A 8 -4.77 16.02 -11.52
CA VAL A 8 -4.65 14.79 -12.31
C VAL A 8 -4.83 15.14 -13.77
N ARG A 9 -3.89 14.72 -14.62
CA ARG A 9 -4.01 14.86 -16.08
C ARG A 9 -4.56 13.57 -16.65
N LEU A 10 -5.66 13.68 -17.38
CA LEU A 10 -6.34 12.56 -18.01
C LEU A 10 -6.47 12.81 -19.51
N THR A 11 -6.36 11.76 -20.31
CA THR A 11 -6.79 11.82 -21.71
C THR A 11 -8.32 11.91 -21.78
N LYS A 12 -8.87 12.31 -22.93
CA LYS A 12 -10.32 12.38 -23.13
C LYS A 12 -11.02 11.06 -22.81
N ASN A 13 -10.48 9.94 -23.30
CA ASN A 13 -11.05 8.61 -23.06
C ASN A 13 -10.99 8.21 -21.59
N GLN A 14 -9.91 8.57 -20.88
CA GLN A 14 -9.82 8.33 -19.44
C GLN A 14 -10.82 9.18 -18.66
N HIS A 15 -11.00 10.45 -19.05
CA HIS A 15 -11.97 11.34 -18.42
C HIS A 15 -13.40 10.80 -18.51
N GLU A 16 -13.83 10.35 -19.69
CA GLU A 16 -15.16 9.76 -19.88
C GLU A 16 -15.34 8.49 -19.03
N ARG A 17 -14.34 7.62 -18.99
CA ARG A 17 -14.38 6.42 -18.12
C ARG A 17 -14.51 6.79 -16.65
N VAL A 18 -13.77 7.79 -16.18
CA VAL A 18 -13.84 8.26 -14.79
C VAL A 18 -15.22 8.84 -14.50
N LYS A 19 -15.78 9.64 -15.42
CA LYS A 19 -17.11 10.21 -15.30
C LYS A 19 -18.19 9.13 -15.19
N ASN A 20 -18.23 8.20 -16.15
CA ASN A 20 -19.21 7.10 -16.16
C ASN A 20 -19.14 6.25 -14.89
N ASN A 21 -17.92 5.99 -14.39
CA ASN A 21 -17.73 5.26 -13.14
C ASN A 21 -18.15 6.06 -11.89
N ALA A 22 -17.98 7.38 -11.89
CA ALA A 22 -18.44 8.23 -10.81
C ALA A 22 -19.97 8.22 -10.73
N GLU A 23 -20.64 8.37 -11.88
CA GLU A 23 -22.09 8.36 -12.00
C GLU A 23 -22.68 6.99 -11.62
N SER A 24 -22.12 5.89 -12.12
CA SER A 24 -22.61 4.54 -11.82
C SER A 24 -22.49 4.17 -10.34
N LYS A 25 -21.52 4.74 -9.63
CA LYS A 25 -21.32 4.55 -8.18
C LYS A 25 -22.06 5.59 -7.33
N GLY A 26 -22.85 6.47 -7.94
CA GLY A 26 -23.67 7.46 -7.23
C GLY A 26 -22.90 8.66 -6.67
N TYR A 27 -21.69 8.94 -7.16
CA TYR A 27 -20.94 10.12 -6.71
C TYR A 27 -21.51 11.40 -7.32
N LYS A 28 -21.77 12.39 -6.47
CA LYS A 28 -22.29 13.71 -6.88
C LYS A 28 -21.32 14.49 -7.79
N THR A 29 -20.02 14.25 -7.67
CA THR A 29 -18.99 14.91 -8.50
C THR A 29 -17.86 13.95 -8.87
N ILE A 30 -17.24 14.20 -10.03
CA ILE A 30 -16.01 13.50 -10.44
C ILE A 30 -14.89 13.70 -9.40
N SER A 31 -14.75 14.91 -8.86
CA SER A 31 -13.71 15.23 -7.87
C SER A 31 -13.91 14.51 -6.53
N SER A 32 -15.15 14.21 -6.11
CA SER A 32 -15.37 13.34 -4.94
C SER A 32 -14.96 11.90 -5.23
N TYR A 33 -15.23 11.40 -6.43
CA TYR A 33 -14.84 10.06 -6.84
C TYR A 33 -13.32 9.89 -6.95
N ILE A 34 -12.62 10.84 -7.56
CA ILE A 34 -11.15 10.80 -7.64
C ILE A 34 -10.52 10.87 -6.25
N ARG A 35 -11.09 11.64 -5.32
CA ARG A 35 -10.61 11.70 -3.93
C ARG A 35 -10.81 10.38 -3.20
N SER A 36 -11.95 9.71 -3.34
CA SER A 36 -12.16 8.41 -2.69
C SER A 36 -11.20 7.36 -3.23
N LEU A 37 -10.99 7.31 -4.55
CA LEU A 37 -9.99 6.43 -5.16
C LEU A 37 -8.58 6.71 -4.64
N ALA A 38 -8.18 7.98 -4.57
CA ALA A 38 -6.86 8.34 -4.06
C ALA A 38 -6.66 7.87 -2.61
N LEU A 39 -7.67 8.04 -1.76
CA LEU A 39 -7.64 7.59 -0.37
C LEU A 39 -7.62 6.06 -0.26
N GLU A 40 -8.44 5.35 -1.05
CA GLU A 40 -8.47 3.89 -1.07
C GLU A 40 -7.13 3.30 -1.51
N HIS A 41 -6.51 3.87 -2.54
CA HIS A 41 -5.20 3.42 -3.01
C HIS A 41 -4.08 3.72 -2.02
N ASP A 42 -4.12 4.87 -1.34
CA ASP A 42 -3.15 5.23 -0.31
C ASP A 42 -3.24 4.24 0.88
N LEU A 43 -4.45 3.99 1.38
CA LEU A 43 -4.70 2.99 2.43
C LEU A 43 -4.33 1.57 1.99
N GLY A 44 -4.64 1.20 0.75
CA GLY A 44 -4.28 -0.10 0.19
C GLY A 44 -2.76 -0.27 0.05
N PHE A 45 -2.04 0.81 -0.27
CA PHE A 45 -0.58 0.81 -0.30
C PHE A 45 0.00 0.61 1.10
N VAL A 46 -0.48 1.34 2.10
CA VAL A 46 -0.03 1.19 3.50
C VAL A 46 -0.21 -0.25 3.97
N LYS A 47 -1.40 -0.84 3.77
CA LYS A 47 -1.65 -2.24 4.17
C LYS A 47 -0.71 -3.23 3.48
N LYS A 48 -0.49 -3.10 2.17
CA LYS A 48 0.43 -3.98 1.44
C LYS A 48 1.87 -3.80 1.88
N PHE A 49 2.26 -2.57 2.19
CA PHE A 49 3.59 -2.29 2.73
C PHE A 49 3.80 -3.00 4.06
N ASP A 50 2.83 -2.89 4.99
CA ASP A 50 2.86 -3.58 6.28
C ASP A 50 2.92 -5.10 6.11
N GLU A 51 2.12 -5.69 5.21
CA GLU A 51 2.18 -7.13 4.93
C GLU A 51 3.55 -7.59 4.42
N ILE A 52 4.17 -6.81 3.53
CA ILE A 52 5.51 -7.10 3.01
C ILE A 52 6.55 -6.99 4.13
N TYR A 53 6.45 -5.94 4.94
CA TYR A 53 7.36 -5.69 6.06
C TYR A 53 7.32 -6.81 7.09
N THR A 54 6.13 -7.23 7.52
CA THR A 54 5.95 -8.37 8.45
C THR A 54 6.55 -9.65 7.87
N LYS A 55 6.29 -9.96 6.59
CA LYS A 55 6.87 -11.16 5.95
C LYS A 55 8.39 -11.11 5.83
N LEU A 56 8.99 -9.93 5.73
CA LEU A 56 10.45 -9.76 5.71
C LEU A 56 11.05 -9.94 7.11
N ILE A 57 10.41 -9.37 8.14
CA ILE A 57 10.83 -9.56 9.53
C ILE A 57 10.75 -11.02 9.93
N ASP A 58 9.61 -11.69 9.68
CA ASP A 58 9.44 -13.09 10.06
C ASP A 58 10.51 -13.99 9.41
N ARG A 59 10.84 -13.77 8.13
CA ARG A 59 11.94 -14.48 7.46
C ARG A 59 13.33 -14.15 8.00
N SER A 60 13.52 -12.98 8.60
CA SER A 60 14.79 -12.61 9.23
C SER A 60 14.95 -13.24 10.62
N SER A 61 13.84 -13.46 11.32
CA SER A 61 13.76 -14.20 12.58
C SER A 61 14.08 -15.68 12.39
N ASP A 62 13.57 -16.30 11.32
CA ASP A 62 13.85 -17.71 10.99
C ASP A 62 15.34 -17.98 10.68
N LYS A 63 16.10 -16.95 10.25
CA LYS A 63 17.55 -17.06 10.02
C LYS A 63 18.39 -16.83 11.27
N ALA A 64 17.80 -16.30 12.35
CA ALA A 64 18.51 -16.06 13.61
C ALA A 64 18.55 -17.32 14.51
N GLU A 65 17.68 -18.31 14.28
CA GLU A 65 17.63 -19.56 15.05
C GLU A 65 18.54 -20.68 14.51
N SER A 66 19.19 -20.52 13.35
CA SER A 66 20.20 -21.47 12.87
C SER A 66 21.62 -21.17 13.39
N LYS A 67 21.75 -20.68 14.62
CA LYS A 67 23.04 -20.69 15.30
C LYS A 67 23.23 -22.09 15.86
N ASP A 68 23.85 -22.93 15.05
CA ASP A 68 24.47 -24.17 15.51
C ASP A 68 25.22 -23.88 16.82
N GLU A 69 24.73 -24.47 17.92
CA GLU A 69 25.52 -24.65 19.14
C GLU A 69 26.69 -25.58 18.80
N ILE A 70 27.73 -25.04 18.16
CA ILE A 70 29.03 -25.67 18.21
C ILE A 70 29.57 -25.38 19.61
N LYS A 71 29.26 -26.28 20.56
CA LYS A 71 29.95 -26.37 21.85
C LYS A 71 31.41 -26.73 21.60
N LEU A 72 32.23 -25.70 21.37
CA LEU A 72 33.67 -25.80 21.37
C LEU A 72 34.19 -25.61 22.80
N THR A 73 34.99 -26.59 23.22
CA THR A 73 35.91 -26.65 24.38
C THR A 73 35.30 -26.88 25.77
N ARG A 74 35.88 -27.73 26.63
CA ARG A 74 37.33 -27.96 26.83
C ARG A 74 37.61 -29.39 27.31
N PHE A 75 38.45 -30.13 26.59
CA PHE A 75 39.30 -31.16 27.20
C PHE A 75 40.44 -30.40 27.90
N LEU A 76 40.49 -30.50 29.22
CA LEU A 76 41.67 -30.60 30.10
C LEU A 76 41.14 -30.69 31.53
#